data_AF-A0A9N9JB90-F1
#
_entry.id   AF-A0A9N9JB90-F1
#
_cell.length_a   1.000
_cell.length_b   1.000
_cell.length_c   1.000
_cell.angle_alpha   90.00
_cell.angle_beta   90.00
_cell.angle_gamma   90.00
#
_symmetry.space_group_name_H-M   'P 1'
#
loop_
_entity.id
_entity.type
_entity.pdbx_description
1 polymer ?
#
loop_
_entity_poly.entity_id
_entity_poly.type
_entity_poly.pdbx_seq_one_letter_code
_entity_poly.pdbx_strand_id
1 'polypeptide(L)'
;MQLQYDNVMFSEIAGFVSIACWMVVGFPQLHENYKRKSGDSVAPSFIIIWLIGDLFNLIGAILQNLILTVVLIALYHNAIDFAIILQIFYYRLRKNRNPDWDEEVTPLQPQPARNESRTSVYRSRVREFLEILAGLVGVCVGGVIMYYISTLFRDDEESEKDDQLELELLPQIFGWGSALLYLSARIPQIIRNHKSQSTEGLSLAMFCFSVLGNVTFCSSIILYSTKYKYLLVNLPWLIGNGATLLFDFS
;
A
#
# COMPACT_ATOMS: atom_id res chain seq x y z
N MET A 1 -28.21 -8.31 19.15
CA MET A 1 -28.43 -6.97 18.59
C MET A 1 -27.24 -6.06 18.87
N GLN A 2 -26.89 -5.78 20.14
CA GLN A 2 -25.70 -4.96 20.50
C GLN A 2 -24.38 -5.45 19.87
N LEU A 3 -24.04 -6.74 20.03
CA LEU A 3 -22.81 -7.33 19.50
C LEU A 3 -22.69 -7.21 17.96
N GLN A 4 -23.82 -7.28 17.24
CA GLN A 4 -23.83 -7.16 15.79
C GLN A 4 -23.61 -5.71 15.36
N TYR A 5 -24.19 -4.76 16.09
CA TYR A 5 -23.97 -3.33 15.87
C TYR A 5 -22.49 -2.95 16.11
N ASP A 6 -21.91 -3.46 17.20
CA ASP A 6 -20.51 -3.22 17.54
C ASP A 6 -19.57 -3.77 16.44
N ASN A 7 -19.85 -4.98 15.93
CA ASN A 7 -19.06 -5.59 14.85
C ASN A 7 -19.11 -4.79 13.54
N VAL A 8 -20.29 -4.28 13.16
CA VAL A 8 -20.45 -3.44 11.95
C VAL A 8 -19.68 -2.14 12.11
N MET A 9 -19.78 -1.47 13.27
CA MET A 9 -19.00 -0.26 13.56
C MET A 9 -17.49 -0.52 13.43
N PHE A 10 -16.96 -1.58 14.05
CA PHE A 10 -15.54 -1.91 13.96
C PHE A 10 -15.10 -2.26 12.53
N SER A 11 -15.98 -2.92 11.78
CA SER A 11 -15.76 -3.19 10.35
C SER A 11 -15.61 -1.89 9.56
N GLU A 12 -16.54 -0.94 9.72
CA GLU A 12 -16.52 0.34 9.00
C GLU A 12 -15.28 1.16 9.35
N ILE A 13 -14.92 1.25 10.64
CA ILE A 13 -13.70 1.92 11.09
C ILE A 13 -12.46 1.26 10.45
N ALA A 14 -12.37 -0.07 10.49
CA ALA A 14 -11.26 -0.79 9.87
C ALA A 14 -11.18 -0.53 8.35
N GLY A 15 -12.32 -0.44 7.67
CA GLY A 15 -12.40 -0.07 6.26
C GLY A 15 -11.85 1.34 6.00
N PHE A 16 -12.26 2.34 6.77
CA PHE A 16 -11.74 3.71 6.62
C PHE A 16 -10.26 3.83 6.94
N VAL A 17 -9.75 3.13 7.97
CA VAL A 17 -8.31 3.08 8.27
C VAL A 17 -7.55 2.43 7.12
N SER A 18 -8.08 1.36 6.53
CA SER A 18 -7.49 0.72 5.35
C SER A 18 -7.37 1.70 4.18
N ILE A 19 -8.46 2.39 3.82
CA ILE A 19 -8.47 3.41 2.76
C ILE A 19 -7.42 4.49 3.05
N ALA A 20 -7.35 4.99 4.29
CA ALA A 20 -6.36 6.00 4.67
C ALA A 20 -4.91 5.50 4.50
N CYS A 21 -4.62 4.24 4.82
CA CYS A 21 -3.32 3.63 4.59
C CYS A 21 -2.98 3.58 3.09
N TRP A 22 -3.91 3.09 2.26
CA TRP A 22 -3.73 2.98 0.81
C TRP A 22 -3.57 4.34 0.14
N MET A 23 -4.25 5.38 0.62
CA MET A 23 -4.06 6.74 0.12
C MET A 23 -2.63 7.24 0.29
N VAL A 24 -1.93 6.86 1.36
CA VAL A 24 -0.57 7.37 1.64
C VAL A 24 0.57 6.41 1.26
N VAL A 25 0.26 5.14 0.97
CA VAL A 25 1.25 4.04 0.89
C VAL A 25 2.39 4.29 -0.09
N GLY A 26 2.14 4.95 -1.23
CA GLY A 26 3.16 5.13 -2.27
C GLY A 26 4.07 6.35 -2.06
N PHE A 27 3.66 7.34 -1.27
CA PHE A 27 4.47 8.55 -1.05
C PHE A 27 5.82 8.28 -0.40
N PRO A 28 5.93 7.41 0.63
CA PRO A 28 7.22 7.14 1.25
C PRO A 28 8.27 6.60 0.29
N GLN A 29 7.90 5.77 -0.70
CA GLN A 29 8.87 5.28 -1.69
C GLN A 29 9.25 6.34 -2.70
N LEU A 30 8.28 7.16 -3.13
CA LEU A 30 8.55 8.32 -3.99
C LEU A 30 9.52 9.31 -3.32
N HIS A 31 9.32 9.53 -2.01
CA HIS A 31 10.20 10.35 -1.19
C HIS A 31 11.59 9.72 -1.05
N GLU A 32 11.68 8.43 -0.75
CA GLU A 32 12.96 7.74 -0.53
C GLU A 32 13.81 7.72 -1.80
N ASN A 33 13.21 7.43 -2.95
CA ASN A 33 13.87 7.53 -4.27
C ASN A 33 14.40 8.95 -4.51
N TYR A 34 13.60 9.97 -4.21
CA TYR A 34 14.01 11.37 -4.39
C TYR A 34 15.12 11.78 -3.42
N LYS A 35 15.06 11.35 -2.16
CA LYS A 35 16.04 11.67 -1.12
C LYS A 35 17.38 11.01 -1.41
N ARG A 36 17.37 9.73 -1.83
CA ARG A 36 18.58 8.96 -2.18
C ARG A 36 19.13 9.29 -3.57
N LYS A 37 18.32 9.91 -4.44
CA LYS A 37 18.66 10.12 -5.85
C LYS A 37 19.03 8.81 -6.56
N SER A 38 18.40 7.71 -6.12
CA SER A 38 18.62 6.35 -6.62
C SER A 38 17.31 5.59 -6.63
N GLY A 39 17.15 4.72 -7.63
CA GLY A 39 16.06 3.75 -7.73
C GLY A 39 16.55 2.30 -7.59
N ASP A 40 17.75 2.09 -7.03
CA ASP A 40 18.40 0.78 -6.98
C ASP A 40 17.82 -0.16 -5.91
N SER A 41 17.08 0.38 -4.96
CA SER A 41 16.54 -0.38 -3.84
C SER A 41 15.28 -1.18 -4.18
N VAL A 42 14.55 -0.76 -5.22
CA VAL A 42 13.29 -1.38 -5.64
C VAL A 42 13.50 -2.18 -6.93
N ALA A 43 12.99 -3.41 -6.96
CA ALA A 43 12.94 -4.21 -8.18
C ALA A 43 11.96 -3.55 -9.17
N PRO A 44 12.39 -3.19 -10.41
CA PRO A 44 11.45 -2.62 -11.38
C PRO A 44 10.31 -3.58 -11.71
N SER A 45 10.60 -4.89 -11.73
CA SER A 45 9.60 -5.93 -11.94
C SER A 45 8.52 -5.94 -10.86
N PHE A 46 8.86 -5.65 -9.61
CA PHE A 46 7.87 -5.51 -8.53
C PHE A 46 6.88 -4.38 -8.85
N ILE A 47 7.37 -3.17 -9.15
CA ILE A 47 6.48 -2.02 -9.41
C ILE A 47 5.76 -2.15 -10.74
N ILE A 48 6.37 -2.75 -11.77
CA ILE A 48 5.69 -2.98 -13.07
C ILE A 48 4.53 -3.96 -12.91
N ILE A 49 4.72 -5.07 -12.16
CA ILE A 49 3.62 -5.99 -11.90
C ILE A 49 2.54 -5.30 -11.05
N TRP A 50 2.94 -4.43 -10.13
CA TRP A 50 1.99 -3.66 -9.33
C TRP A 50 1.13 -2.74 -10.18
N LEU A 51 1.76 -1.96 -11.07
CA LEU A 51 1.08 -1.11 -12.05
C LEU A 51 0.12 -1.91 -12.93
N ILE A 52 0.51 -3.11 -13.38
CA ILE A 52 -0.39 -3.97 -14.16
C ILE A 52 -1.63 -4.36 -13.33
N GLY A 53 -1.44 -4.72 -12.06
CA GLY A 53 -2.56 -4.98 -11.14
C GLY A 53 -3.46 -3.75 -10.95
N ASP A 54 -2.87 -2.57 -10.80
CA ASP A 54 -3.62 -1.32 -10.63
C ASP A 54 -4.36 -0.90 -11.90
N LEU A 55 -3.82 -1.19 -13.08
CA LEU A 55 -4.52 -1.04 -14.36
C LEU A 55 -5.70 -2.01 -14.47
N PHE A 56 -5.54 -3.25 -14.00
CA PHE A 56 -6.63 -4.23 -13.94
C PHE A 56 -7.75 -3.74 -13.01
N ASN A 57 -7.41 -3.19 -11.85
CA ASN A 57 -8.39 -2.60 -10.94
C ASN A 57 -9.11 -1.40 -11.54
N LEU A 58 -8.39 -0.51 -12.24
CA LEU A 58 -9.01 0.63 -12.94
C LEU A 58 -9.97 0.17 -14.04
N ILE A 59 -9.54 -0.76 -14.89
CA ILE A 59 -10.38 -1.31 -15.96
C ILE A 59 -11.60 -2.01 -15.34
N GLY A 60 -11.40 -2.82 -14.30
CA GLY A 60 -12.47 -3.48 -13.58
C GLY A 60 -13.49 -2.49 -13.01
N ALA A 61 -13.03 -1.38 -12.42
CA ALA A 61 -13.90 -0.35 -11.87
C ALA A 61 -14.73 0.36 -12.96
N ILE A 62 -14.13 0.65 -14.11
CA ILE A 62 -14.83 1.26 -15.26
C ILE A 62 -15.86 0.29 -15.85
N LEU A 63 -15.47 -0.97 -16.08
CA LEU A 63 -16.37 -1.98 -16.67
C LEU A 63 -17.57 -2.30 -15.77
N GLN A 64 -17.41 -2.22 -14.45
CA GLN A 64 -18.48 -2.42 -13.48
C GLN A 64 -19.31 -1.14 -13.24
N ASN A 65 -19.01 -0.03 -13.92
CA ASN A 65 -19.63 1.28 -13.70
C ASN A 65 -19.65 1.68 -12.22
N LEU A 66 -18.55 1.41 -11.51
CA LEU A 66 -18.43 1.77 -10.10
C LEU A 66 -18.52 3.29 -9.93
N ILE A 67 -18.92 3.72 -8.73
CA ILE A 67 -19.01 5.13 -8.37
C ILE A 67 -17.70 5.87 -8.68
N LEU A 68 -17.80 7.13 -9.11
CA LEU A 68 -16.67 7.94 -9.59
C LEU A 68 -15.49 7.95 -8.60
N THR A 69 -15.77 7.96 -7.30
CA THR A 69 -14.73 7.96 -6.26
C THR A 69 -13.82 6.74 -6.36
N VAL A 70 -14.34 5.54 -6.64
CA VAL A 70 -13.52 4.32 -6.81
C VAL A 70 -12.65 4.42 -8.05
N VAL A 71 -13.18 4.95 -9.16
CA VAL A 71 -12.42 5.18 -10.39
C VAL A 71 -11.30 6.20 -10.16
N LEU A 72 -11.57 7.29 -9.44
CA LEU A 72 -10.57 8.30 -9.10
C LEU A 72 -9.46 7.74 -8.21
N ILE A 73 -9.79 6.88 -7.23
CA ILE A 73 -8.80 6.19 -6.39
C ILE A 73 -7.91 5.28 -7.26
N ALA A 74 -8.51 4.49 -8.16
CA ALA A 74 -7.73 3.63 -9.06
C ALA A 74 -6.80 4.45 -9.98
N LEU A 75 -7.28 5.57 -10.53
CA LEU A 75 -6.45 6.49 -11.31
C LEU A 75 -5.29 7.08 -10.49
N TYR A 76 -5.55 7.44 -9.22
CA TYR A 76 -4.54 7.95 -8.31
C TYR A 76 -3.40 6.94 -8.08
N HIS A 77 -3.73 5.68 -7.81
CA HIS A 77 -2.74 4.62 -7.62
C HIS A 77 -1.88 4.39 -8.86
N ASN A 78 -2.51 4.32 -10.04
CA ASN A 78 -1.80 4.22 -11.31
C ASN A 78 -0.82 5.40 -11.54
N ALA A 79 -1.22 6.63 -11.18
CA ALA A 79 -0.36 7.80 -11.31
C ALA A 79 0.86 7.74 -10.38
N ILE A 80 0.68 7.28 -9.15
CA ILE A 80 1.77 7.10 -8.18
C ILE A 80 2.76 6.03 -8.66
N ASP A 81 2.27 4.89 -9.12
CA ASP A 81 3.11 3.82 -9.66
C ASP A 81 3.92 4.29 -10.87
N PHE A 82 3.28 5.01 -11.78
CA PHE A 82 3.97 5.62 -12.92
C PHE A 82 5.06 6.60 -12.47
N ALA A 83 4.77 7.45 -11.47
CA ALA A 83 5.76 8.39 -10.93
C ALA A 83 6.96 7.67 -10.29
N ILE A 84 6.74 6.59 -9.55
CA ILE A 84 7.81 5.78 -8.95
C ILE A 84 8.65 5.12 -10.05
N ILE A 85 8.01 4.52 -11.07
CA ILE A 85 8.70 3.92 -12.22
C ILE A 85 9.57 4.95 -12.94
N LEU A 86 9.01 6.12 -13.24
CA LEU A 86 9.75 7.21 -13.87
C LEU A 86 10.98 7.61 -13.05
N GLN A 87 10.85 7.75 -11.73
CA GLN A 87 12.00 8.03 -10.86
C GLN A 87 13.06 6.93 -10.92
N ILE A 88 12.66 5.66 -10.88
CA ILE A 88 13.58 4.52 -10.95
C ILE A 88 14.39 4.57 -12.25
N PHE A 89 13.71 4.72 -13.39
CA PHE A 89 14.39 4.79 -14.68
C PHE A 89 15.24 6.05 -14.82
N TYR A 90 14.73 7.20 -14.38
CA TYR A 90 15.46 8.47 -14.44
C TYR A 90 16.81 8.38 -13.69
N TYR A 91 16.81 7.92 -12.43
CA TYR A 91 18.04 7.85 -11.64
C TYR A 91 19.00 6.78 -12.16
N ARG A 92 18.52 5.64 -12.62
CA ARG A 92 19.37 4.60 -13.22
C ARG A 92 20.00 5.01 -14.53
N LEU A 93 19.25 5.70 -15.39
CA LEU A 93 19.78 6.25 -16.64
C LEU A 93 20.84 7.32 -16.36
N ARG A 94 20.62 8.17 -15.37
CA ARG A 94 21.60 9.19 -14.98
C ARG A 94 22.88 8.58 -14.43
N LYS A 95 22.77 7.57 -13.57
CA LYS A 95 23.90 6.78 -13.06
C LYS A 95 24.67 6.05 -14.17
N ASN A 96 23.98 5.47 -15.14
CA ASN A 96 24.65 4.83 -16.28
C ASN A 96 25.36 5.83 -17.19
N ARG A 97 24.85 7.06 -17.32
CA ARG A 97 25.47 8.12 -18.12
C ARG A 97 26.63 8.81 -17.41
N ASN A 98 26.58 8.91 -16.09
CA ASN A 98 27.63 9.48 -15.27
C ASN A 98 28.04 8.44 -14.21
N PRO A 99 29.10 7.64 -14.44
CA PRO A 99 29.58 6.67 -13.45
C PRO A 99 29.94 7.30 -12.10
N ASP A 100 30.35 8.57 -12.09
CA ASP A 100 30.68 9.34 -10.88
C ASP A 100 29.44 9.96 -10.21
N TRP A 101 28.23 9.59 -10.67
CA TRP A 101 26.96 10.10 -10.15
C TRP A 101 26.87 9.98 -8.63
N ASP A 102 27.21 8.82 -8.08
CA ASP A 102 27.11 8.57 -6.65
C ASP A 102 28.04 9.53 -5.84
N GLU A 103 29.19 9.94 -6.40
CA GLU A 103 30.07 10.94 -5.80
C GLU A 103 29.53 12.38 -5.93
N GLU A 104 28.84 12.69 -7.03
CA GLU A 104 28.25 14.01 -7.31
C GLU A 104 27.02 14.31 -6.43
N VAL A 105 26.14 13.32 -6.21
CA VAL A 105 24.95 13.48 -5.35
C VAL A 105 25.24 13.30 -3.86
N THR A 106 26.36 12.67 -3.51
CA THR A 106 26.85 12.72 -2.13
C THR A 106 27.38 14.13 -1.88
N PRO A 107 26.82 14.90 -0.92
CA PRO A 107 27.39 16.20 -0.58
C PRO A 107 28.88 16.01 -0.30
N LEU A 108 29.75 16.95 -0.73
CA LEU A 108 31.16 17.00 -0.33
C LEU A 108 31.23 17.09 1.20
N GLN A 109 31.13 15.94 1.85
CA GLN A 109 31.29 15.81 3.28
C GLN A 109 32.79 16.02 3.53
N PRO A 110 33.17 16.90 4.47
CA PRO A 110 34.52 16.85 5.00
C PRO A 110 34.79 15.40 5.39
N GLN A 111 35.94 14.84 4.96
CA GLN A 111 36.32 13.46 5.26
C GLN A 111 35.95 13.17 6.73
N PRO A 112 35.24 12.06 7.00
CA PRO A 112 34.76 11.81 8.33
C PRO A 112 35.98 11.77 9.25
N ALA A 113 36.06 12.73 10.18
CA ALA A 113 36.72 12.43 11.43
C ALA A 113 36.11 11.10 11.86
N ARG A 114 36.95 10.08 12.08
CA ARG A 114 36.65 8.66 12.37
C ARG A 114 35.54 8.38 13.40
N ASN A 115 34.99 9.44 14.00
CA ASN A 115 33.78 9.52 14.80
C ASN A 115 32.66 10.27 14.04
N GLU A 116 32.11 9.74 12.95
CA GLU A 116 30.67 9.93 12.75
C GLU A 116 30.02 9.38 14.03
N SER A 117 29.61 10.28 14.94
CA SER A 117 29.20 9.86 16.26
C SER A 117 28.08 8.84 16.08
N ARG A 118 28.18 7.64 16.67
CA ARG A 118 27.07 6.66 16.75
C ARG A 118 25.72 7.35 17.02
N THR A 119 25.76 8.44 17.77
CA THR A 119 24.68 9.37 18.06
C THR A 119 23.95 9.95 16.84
N SER A 120 24.62 10.35 15.76
CA SER A 120 23.98 10.93 14.56
C SER A 120 23.22 9.86 13.77
N VAL A 121 23.83 8.69 13.56
CA VAL A 121 23.17 7.53 12.93
C VAL A 121 21.99 7.06 13.76
N TYR A 122 22.17 6.95 15.08
CA TYR A 122 21.09 6.59 16.00
C TYR A 122 19.94 7.61 15.95
N ARG A 123 20.24 8.91 16.01
CA ARG A 123 19.23 9.97 15.91
C ARG A 123 18.46 9.90 14.59
N SER A 124 19.14 9.62 13.48
CA SER A 124 18.49 9.44 12.18
C SER A 124 17.50 8.28 12.18
N ARG A 125 17.91 7.11 12.71
CA ARG A 125 17.04 5.93 12.81
C ARG A 125 15.85 6.16 13.74
N VAL A 126 16.07 6.82 14.89
CA VAL A 126 14.99 7.18 15.82
C VAL A 126 14.01 8.14 15.16
N ARG A 127 14.49 9.15 14.44
CA ARG A 127 13.63 10.08 13.72
C ARG A 127 12.78 9.38 12.67
N GLU A 128 13.38 8.51 11.86
CA GLU A 128 12.66 7.71 10.86
C GLU A 128 11.58 6.84 11.52
N PHE A 129 11.91 6.17 12.62
CA PHE A 129 10.94 5.38 13.40
C PHE A 129 9.79 6.23 13.93
N LEU A 130 10.07 7.42 14.48
CA LEU A 130 9.04 8.34 14.98
C LEU A 130 8.16 8.88 13.86
N GLU A 131 8.72 9.16 12.68
CA GLU A 131 7.97 9.60 11.49
C GLU A 131 7.02 8.48 11.01
N ILE A 132 7.48 7.23 10.98
CA ILE A 132 6.63 6.07 10.67
C ILE A 132 5.51 5.93 11.70
N LEU A 133 5.87 5.95 12.99
CA LEU A 133 4.89 5.80 14.07
C LEU A 133 3.84 6.91 14.04
N ALA A 134 4.25 8.16 13.87
CA ALA A 134 3.35 9.29 13.74
C ALA A 134 2.44 9.15 12.51
N GLY A 135 2.98 8.68 11.39
CA GLY A 135 2.21 8.36 10.20
C GLY A 135 1.14 7.28 10.44
N LEU A 136 1.51 6.18 11.09
CA LEU A 136 0.59 5.09 11.45
C LEU A 136 -0.52 5.56 12.40
N VAL A 137 -0.18 6.35 13.42
CA VAL A 137 -1.19 6.96 14.31
C VAL A 137 -2.09 7.91 13.52
N GLY A 138 -1.50 8.71 12.62
CA GLY A 138 -2.22 9.66 11.77
C GLY A 138 -3.27 9.00 10.88
N VAL A 139 -2.94 7.89 10.21
CA VAL A 139 -3.90 7.16 9.37
C VAL A 139 -5.00 6.48 10.20
N CYS A 140 -4.67 5.96 11.38
CA CYS A 140 -5.66 5.39 12.30
C CYS A 140 -6.66 6.46 12.79
N VAL A 141 -6.14 7.60 13.26
CA VAL A 141 -6.97 8.73 13.71
C VAL A 141 -7.79 9.28 12.54
N GLY A 142 -7.18 9.47 11.37
CA GLY A 142 -7.86 9.94 10.17
C GLY A 142 -9.00 9.00 9.73
N GLY A 143 -8.78 7.69 9.77
CA GLY A 143 -9.81 6.69 9.48
C GLY A 143 -10.97 6.74 10.46
N VAL A 144 -10.70 6.87 11.77
CA VAL A 144 -11.74 7.03 12.80
C VAL A 144 -12.51 8.35 12.63
N ILE A 145 -11.83 9.46 12.34
CA ILE A 145 -12.48 10.74 12.05
C ILE A 145 -13.37 10.61 10.82
N MET A 146 -12.86 10.00 9.75
CA MET A 146 -13.64 9.80 8.52
C MET A 146 -14.87 8.93 8.77
N TYR A 147 -14.77 7.90 9.61
CA TYR A 147 -15.92 7.12 10.06
C TYR A 147 -17.00 8.02 10.71
N TYR A 148 -16.63 8.82 11.71
CA TYR A 148 -17.59 9.73 12.35
C TYR A 148 -18.17 10.74 11.37
N ILE A 149 -17.35 11.31 10.49
CA ILE A 149 -17.84 12.20 9.43
C ILE A 149 -18.86 11.47 8.55
N SER A 150 -18.57 10.26 8.10
CA SER A 150 -19.48 9.47 7.27
C SER A 150 -20.83 9.23 7.97
N THR A 151 -20.82 9.01 9.29
CA THR A 151 -22.05 8.83 10.07
C THR A 151 -22.90 10.10 10.17
N LEU A 152 -22.30 11.29 10.05
CA LEU A 152 -23.03 12.57 10.03
C LEU A 152 -23.78 12.81 8.71
N PHE A 153 -23.33 12.17 7.63
CA PHE A 153 -23.91 12.28 6.29
C PHE A 153 -24.66 11.02 5.88
N ARG A 154 -24.92 10.11 6.83
CA ARG A 154 -25.60 8.83 6.55
C ARG A 154 -27.10 9.10 6.39
N ASP A 155 -27.60 8.94 5.17
CA ASP A 155 -29.04 8.93 4.91
C ASP A 155 -29.60 7.54 5.27
N ASP A 156 -30.77 7.51 5.93
CA ASP A 156 -31.40 6.29 6.47
C ASP A 156 -31.83 5.26 5.40
N GLU A 157 -31.76 5.58 4.10
CA GLU A 157 -32.19 4.71 2.99
C GLU A 157 -31.18 3.59 2.63
N GLU A 158 -29.96 3.58 3.17
CA GLU A 158 -28.90 2.66 2.73
C GLU A 158 -28.95 1.25 3.35
N SER A 159 -29.89 0.98 4.27
CA SER A 159 -29.89 -0.24 5.10
C SER A 159 -30.46 -1.52 4.44
N GLU A 160 -30.96 -1.48 3.20
CA GLU A 160 -31.67 -2.62 2.57
C GLU A 160 -30.93 -3.33 1.40
N LYS A 161 -29.62 -3.17 1.24
CA LYS A 161 -28.86 -3.85 0.16
C LYS A 161 -28.18 -5.19 0.53
N ASP A 162 -28.40 -5.72 1.74
CA ASP A 162 -27.64 -6.88 2.25
C ASP A 162 -28.12 -8.25 1.71
N ASP A 163 -29.32 -8.34 1.13
CA ASP A 163 -29.96 -9.63 0.75
C ASP A 163 -29.74 -10.08 -0.72
N GLN A 164 -29.03 -9.31 -1.55
CA GLN A 164 -28.76 -9.68 -2.96
C GLN A 164 -27.27 -9.88 -3.29
N LEU A 165 -26.43 -10.35 -2.35
CA LEU A 165 -25.06 -10.72 -2.68
C LEU A 165 -25.05 -11.98 -3.59
N GLU A 166 -24.86 -11.80 -4.89
CA GLU A 166 -24.61 -12.86 -5.85
C GLU A 166 -23.13 -12.95 -6.23
N LEU A 167 -22.67 -14.15 -6.57
CA LEU A 167 -21.33 -14.37 -7.11
C LEU A 167 -21.32 -13.95 -8.58
N GLU A 168 -21.15 -12.65 -8.81
CA GLU A 168 -20.98 -12.15 -10.15
C GLU A 168 -19.62 -12.60 -10.72
N LEU A 169 -19.63 -13.17 -11.93
CA LEU A 169 -18.42 -13.72 -12.55
C LEU A 169 -17.36 -12.63 -12.81
N LEU A 170 -17.78 -11.43 -13.22
CA LEU A 170 -16.86 -10.39 -13.67
C LEU A 170 -16.02 -9.81 -12.52
N PRO A 171 -16.60 -9.38 -11.37
CA PRO A 171 -15.82 -8.96 -10.20
C PRO A 171 -14.88 -10.06 -9.69
N GLN A 172 -15.29 -11.33 -9.76
CA GLN A 172 -14.46 -12.46 -9.35
C GLN A 172 -13.22 -12.63 -10.25
N ILE A 173 -13.37 -12.52 -11.57
CA ILE A 173 -12.23 -12.61 -12.51
C ILE A 173 -11.21 -11.51 -12.22
N PHE A 174 -11.65 -10.26 -12.08
CA PHE A 174 -10.75 -9.14 -11.79
C PHE A 174 -10.16 -9.22 -10.38
N GLY A 175 -10.93 -9.65 -9.39
CA GLY A 175 -10.47 -9.85 -8.01
C GLY A 175 -9.38 -10.91 -7.93
N TRP A 176 -9.60 -12.09 -8.52
CA TRP A 176 -8.61 -13.17 -8.54
C TRP A 176 -7.38 -12.84 -9.39
N GLY A 177 -7.59 -12.17 -10.54
CA GLY A 177 -6.49 -11.71 -11.38
C GLY A 177 -5.57 -10.74 -10.65
N SER A 178 -6.15 -9.75 -9.97
CA SER A 178 -5.39 -8.76 -9.19
C SER A 178 -4.70 -9.39 -7.98
N ALA A 179 -5.38 -10.29 -7.27
CA ALA A 179 -4.79 -11.04 -6.17
C ALA A 179 -3.55 -11.83 -6.61
N LEU A 180 -3.63 -12.53 -7.75
CA LEU A 180 -2.49 -13.27 -8.31
C LEU A 180 -1.34 -12.34 -8.70
N LEU A 181 -1.64 -11.21 -9.35
CA LEU A 181 -0.64 -10.23 -9.75
C LEU A 181 0.10 -9.65 -8.54
N TYR A 182 -0.63 -9.18 -7.53
CA TYR A 182 -0.03 -8.61 -6.32
C TYR A 182 0.82 -9.62 -5.55
N LEU A 183 0.37 -10.88 -5.49
CA LEU A 183 1.16 -11.96 -4.90
C LEU A 183 2.45 -12.21 -5.68
N SER A 184 2.34 -12.31 -7.01
CA SER A 184 3.48 -12.57 -7.89
C SER A 184 4.49 -11.43 -7.87
N ALA A 185 4.06 -10.19 -7.65
CA ALA A 185 4.93 -9.02 -7.57
C ALA A 185 5.95 -9.12 -6.43
N ARG A 186 5.64 -9.85 -5.34
CA ARG A 186 6.54 -10.02 -4.20
C ARG A 186 7.74 -10.92 -4.51
N ILE A 187 7.57 -11.92 -5.39
CA ILE A 187 8.62 -12.88 -5.72
C ILE A 187 9.88 -12.18 -6.29
N PRO A 188 9.80 -11.28 -7.29
CA PRO A 188 10.95 -10.55 -7.77
C PRO A 188 11.67 -9.72 -6.71
N GLN A 189 10.94 -9.09 -5.78
CA GLN A 189 11.55 -8.28 -4.73
C GLN A 189 12.25 -9.16 -3.70
N ILE A 190 11.65 -10.29 -3.29
CA ILE A 190 12.28 -11.27 -2.39
C ILE A 190 13.58 -11.80 -3.01
N ILE A 191 13.55 -12.18 -4.30
CA ILE A 191 14.74 -12.63 -5.02
C ILE A 191 15.81 -11.54 -5.06
N ARG A 192 15.42 -10.28 -5.31
CA ARG A 192 16.36 -9.14 -5.33
C ARG A 192 16.99 -8.94 -3.96
N ASN A 193 16.19 -8.85 -2.90
CA ASN A 193 16.64 -8.68 -1.52
C ASN A 193 17.59 -9.81 -1.10
N HIS A 194 17.27 -11.05 -1.47
CA HIS A 194 18.13 -12.19 -1.19
C HIS A 194 19.43 -12.16 -2.01
N LYS A 195 19.41 -11.69 -3.26
CA LYS A 195 20.65 -11.55 -4.05
C LYS A 195 21.53 -10.39 -3.58
N SER A 196 20.93 -9.27 -3.18
CA SER A 196 21.65 -8.08 -2.68
C SER A 196 22.09 -8.21 -1.23
N GLN A 197 21.54 -9.18 -0.47
CA GLN A 197 21.75 -9.34 0.98
C GLN A 197 21.51 -8.03 1.75
N SER A 198 20.65 -7.16 1.21
CA SER A 198 20.38 -5.82 1.73
C SER A 198 19.01 -5.35 1.27
N THR A 199 18.26 -4.77 2.21
CA THR A 199 17.00 -4.03 1.98
C THR A 199 17.23 -2.51 1.99
N GLU A 200 18.48 -2.08 1.91
CA GLU A 200 18.86 -0.68 2.00
C GLU A 200 18.20 0.14 0.89
N GLY A 201 17.37 1.11 1.32
CA GLY A 201 16.66 2.06 0.47
C GLY A 201 15.30 1.62 -0.04
N LEU A 202 14.81 0.45 0.39
CA LEU A 202 13.38 0.17 0.36
C LEU A 202 12.71 0.99 1.46
N SER A 203 11.58 1.62 1.17
CA SER A 203 10.86 2.39 2.16
C SER A 203 10.18 1.48 3.18
N LEU A 204 10.70 1.45 4.41
CA LEU A 204 10.07 0.73 5.52
C LEU A 204 8.67 1.28 5.82
N ALA A 205 8.49 2.59 5.69
CA ALA A 205 7.22 3.26 5.90
C ALA A 205 6.13 2.76 4.93
N MET A 206 6.44 2.66 3.63
CA MET A 206 5.53 2.09 2.62
C MET A 206 5.09 0.68 3.01
N PHE A 207 6.03 -0.14 3.47
CA PHE A 207 5.74 -1.49 3.92
C PHE A 207 4.83 -1.51 5.16
N CYS A 208 5.11 -0.68 6.17
CA CYS A 208 4.26 -0.57 7.37
C CYS A 208 2.82 -0.14 7.03
N PHE A 209 2.64 0.83 6.12
CA PHE A 209 1.32 1.23 5.66
C PHE A 209 0.61 0.13 4.86
N SER A 210 1.34 -0.60 4.00
CA SER A 210 0.80 -1.76 3.26
C SER A 210 0.31 -2.84 4.23
N VAL A 211 1.12 -3.20 5.23
CA VAL A 211 0.74 -4.20 6.25
C VAL A 211 -0.49 -3.76 7.02
N LEU A 212 -0.51 -2.52 7.54
CA LEU A 212 -1.65 -2.00 8.29
C LEU A 212 -2.91 -1.95 7.41
N GLY A 213 -2.79 -1.49 6.17
CA GLY A 213 -3.89 -1.42 5.20
C GLY A 213 -4.47 -2.79 4.87
N ASN A 214 -3.63 -3.79 4.61
CA ASN A 214 -4.03 -5.18 4.36
C ASN A 214 -4.72 -5.81 5.59
N VAL A 215 -4.14 -5.64 6.79
CA VAL A 215 -4.71 -6.18 8.04
C VAL A 215 -6.07 -5.57 8.32
N THR A 216 -6.19 -4.26 8.22
CA THR A 216 -7.45 -3.54 8.49
C THR A 216 -8.51 -3.83 7.42
N PHE A 217 -8.11 -4.02 6.16
CA PHE A 217 -9.01 -4.46 5.09
C PHE A 217 -9.56 -5.88 5.32
N CYS A 218 -8.69 -6.84 5.64
CA CYS A 218 -9.16 -8.19 5.96
C CYS A 218 -10.06 -8.18 7.21
N SER A 219 -9.72 -7.35 8.19
CA SER A 219 -10.53 -7.18 9.40
C SER A 219 -11.90 -6.60 9.09
N SER A 220 -12.02 -5.61 8.19
CA SER A 220 -13.32 -5.04 7.83
C SER A 220 -14.25 -6.09 7.22
N ILE A 221 -13.74 -6.94 6.32
CA ILE A 221 -14.54 -8.01 5.73
C ILE A 221 -14.99 -9.01 6.82
N ILE A 222 -14.07 -9.52 7.64
CA ILE A 222 -14.39 -10.55 8.63
C ILE A 222 -15.33 -10.03 9.73
N LEU A 223 -15.13 -8.79 10.18
CA LEU A 223 -15.96 -8.15 11.21
C LEU A 223 -17.36 -7.82 10.69
N TYR A 224 -17.51 -7.50 9.40
CA TYR A 224 -18.82 -7.24 8.81
C TYR A 224 -19.72 -8.49 8.88
N SER A 225 -19.21 -9.64 8.40
CA SER A 225 -19.98 -10.89 8.39
C SER A 225 -19.09 -12.12 8.21
N THR A 226 -19.34 -13.15 9.02
CA THR A 226 -18.70 -14.48 8.88
C THR A 226 -19.60 -15.48 8.14
N LYS A 227 -20.67 -15.02 7.49
CA LYS A 227 -21.57 -15.89 6.72
C LYS A 227 -20.81 -16.46 5.51
N TYR A 228 -20.97 -17.75 5.25
CA TYR A 228 -20.27 -18.46 4.18
C TYR A 228 -20.40 -17.79 2.80
N LYS A 229 -21.63 -17.40 2.40
CA LYS A 229 -21.87 -16.75 1.09
C LYS A 229 -21.13 -15.42 0.96
N TYR A 230 -21.15 -14.61 2.02
CA TYR A 230 -20.45 -13.32 2.06
C TYR A 230 -18.94 -13.48 1.98
N LEU A 231 -18.38 -14.43 2.75
CA LEU A 231 -16.94 -14.72 2.72
C LEU A 231 -16.49 -15.28 1.38
N LEU A 232 -17.32 -16.09 0.71
CA LEU A 232 -17.02 -16.59 -0.63
C LEU A 232 -16.96 -15.48 -1.67
N VAL A 233 -17.91 -14.53 -1.64
CA VAL A 233 -17.86 -13.39 -2.55
C VAL A 233 -16.58 -12.60 -2.32
N ASN A 234 -16.22 -12.34 -1.05
CA ASN A 234 -15.04 -11.55 -0.71
C ASN A 234 -13.70 -12.31 -0.72
N LEU A 235 -13.72 -13.61 -1.06
CA LEU A 235 -12.57 -14.50 -0.96
C LEU A 235 -11.34 -14.07 -1.79
N PRO A 236 -11.48 -13.57 -3.04
CA PRO A 236 -10.33 -13.14 -3.82
C PRO A 236 -9.53 -12.05 -3.11
N TRP A 237 -10.23 -11.08 -2.51
CA TRP A 237 -9.60 -9.97 -1.80
C TRP A 237 -9.01 -10.42 -0.46
N LEU A 238 -9.69 -11.29 0.29
CA LEU A 238 -9.14 -11.86 1.53
C LEU A 238 -7.85 -12.64 1.29
N ILE A 239 -7.82 -13.49 0.26
CA ILE A 239 -6.64 -14.27 -0.08
C ILE A 239 -5.55 -13.36 -0.65
N GLY A 240 -5.89 -12.41 -1.52
CA GLY A 240 -4.92 -11.46 -2.09
C GLY A 240 -4.20 -10.66 -1.00
N ASN A 241 -4.97 -10.00 -0.11
CA ASN A 241 -4.42 -9.18 0.97
C ASN A 241 -3.74 -10.06 2.05
N GLY A 242 -4.38 -11.16 2.44
CA GLY A 242 -3.86 -12.08 3.46
C GLY A 242 -2.60 -12.83 3.05
N ALA A 243 -2.52 -13.32 1.81
CA ALA A 243 -1.32 -13.97 1.30
C ALA A 243 -0.19 -12.95 1.10
N THR A 244 -0.50 -11.72 0.67
CA THR A 244 0.50 -10.65 0.58
C THR A 244 1.18 -10.40 1.93
N LEU A 245 0.43 -10.40 3.03
CA LEU A 245 1.00 -10.30 4.39
C LEU A 245 2.01 -11.40 4.69
N LEU A 246 1.74 -12.66 4.30
CA LEU A 246 2.67 -13.77 4.54
C LEU A 246 4.00 -13.57 3.80
N PHE A 247 3.95 -13.11 2.56
CA PHE A 247 5.16 -12.82 1.77
C PHE A 247 5.90 -11.58 2.26
N ASP A 248 5.16 -10.59 2.76
CA ASP A 248 5.72 -9.37 3.32
C ASP A 248 6.60 -9.67 4.56
N PHE A 249 6.30 -10.73 5.33
CA PHE A 249 7.11 -11.20 6.47
C PHE A 249 8.18 -12.27 6.14
N SER A 250 8.36 -12.65 4.87
CA SER A 250 9.30 -13.69 4.41
C SER A 250 10.59 -13.10 3.84
#